data_AF-A0A2K2F0Y7-F1
#
_entry.id   AF-A0A2K2F0Y7-F1
#
_cell.length_a   1.000
_cell.length_b   1.000
_cell.length_c   1.000
_cell.angle_alpha   90.00
_cell.angle_beta   90.00
_cell.angle_gamma   90.00
#
_symmetry.space_group_name_H-M   'P 1'
#
loop_
_entity.id
_entity.type
_entity.pdbx_description
1 polymer ?
#
loop_
_entity_poly.entity_id
_entity_poly.type
_entity_poly.pdbx_seq_one_letter_code
_entity_poly.pdbx_strand_id
1 'polypeptide(L)'
;MVELIESLENIEKDKKNVPLVFAEIFKDEINANDEQKLFNGIKKLIKKYADDKNFATAINEFTKVISGGASLAQILQITMDEVLNPSAESELMVEGVELPEGDLQ
;
A
#
# COMPACT_ATOMS: atom_id res chain seq x y z
N MET A 1 -1.28 -11.72 -18.84
CA MET A 1 -2.12 -10.96 -17.88
C MET A 1 -3.59 -11.07 -18.22
N VAL A 2 -4.02 -10.65 -19.41
CA VAL A 2 -5.44 -10.76 -19.84
C VAL A 2 -5.94 -12.21 -19.78
N GLU A 3 -5.20 -13.17 -20.34
CA GLU A 3 -5.56 -14.61 -20.29
C GLU A 3 -5.69 -15.17 -18.86
N LEU A 4 -4.92 -14.63 -17.91
CA LEU A 4 -5.02 -15.04 -16.49
C LEU A 4 -6.29 -14.51 -15.84
N ILE A 5 -6.69 -13.28 -16.17
CA ILE A 5 -7.94 -12.67 -15.71
C ILE A 5 -9.13 -13.44 -16.28
N GLU A 6 -9.12 -13.72 -17.59
CA GLU A 6 -10.19 -14.49 -18.23
C GLU A 6 -10.33 -15.89 -17.63
N SER A 7 -9.21 -16.55 -17.31
CA SER A 7 -9.22 -17.84 -16.62
C SER A 7 -9.84 -17.72 -15.22
N LEU A 8 -9.49 -16.68 -14.46
CA LEU A 8 -10.03 -16.43 -13.13
C LEU A 8 -11.55 -16.16 -13.16
N GLU A 9 -12.00 -15.32 -14.10
CA GLU A 9 -13.43 -15.02 -14.33
C GLU A 9 -14.21 -16.26 -14.75
N ASN A 10 -13.60 -17.15 -15.52
CA ASN A 10 -14.24 -18.42 -15.90
C ASN A 10 -14.39 -19.35 -14.69
N ILE A 11 -13.38 -19.46 -13.83
CA ILE A 11 -13.45 -20.27 -12.60
C ILE A 11 -14.48 -19.69 -11.63
N GLU A 12 -14.59 -18.35 -11.53
CA GLU A 12 -15.55 -17.66 -10.66
C GLU A 12 -17.00 -18.03 -10.97
N LYS A 13 -17.35 -18.26 -12.24
CA LYS A 13 -18.70 -18.71 -12.66
C LYS A 13 -19.13 -20.00 -11.95
N ASP A 14 -18.19 -20.89 -11.69
CA ASP A 14 -18.41 -22.18 -11.04
C ASP A 14 -18.08 -22.16 -9.54
N LYS A 15 -17.15 -21.29 -9.13
CA LYS A 15 -16.58 -21.20 -7.77
C LYS A 15 -16.79 -19.81 -7.19
N LYS A 16 -17.90 -19.63 -6.48
CA LYS A 16 -18.29 -18.35 -5.85
C LYS A 16 -17.31 -17.83 -4.78
N ASN A 17 -16.41 -18.68 -4.26
CA ASN A 17 -15.44 -18.30 -3.24
C ASN A 17 -14.12 -17.73 -3.82
N VAL A 18 -13.98 -17.64 -5.15
CA VAL A 18 -12.77 -17.09 -5.80
C VAL A 18 -12.41 -15.70 -5.26
N PRO A 19 -13.33 -14.73 -5.13
CA PRO A 19 -12.99 -13.41 -4.57
C PRO A 19 -12.45 -13.47 -3.14
N LEU A 20 -13.01 -14.35 -2.31
CA LEU A 20 -12.60 -14.52 -0.91
C LEU A 20 -11.19 -15.11 -0.82
N VAL A 21 -10.93 -16.19 -1.56
CA VAL A 21 -9.61 -16.85 -1.60
C VAL A 21 -8.55 -15.92 -2.21
N PHE A 22 -8.89 -15.19 -3.27
CA PHE A 22 -7.99 -14.19 -3.85
C PHE A 22 -7.61 -13.13 -2.82
N ALA A 23 -8.59 -12.58 -2.09
CA ALA A 23 -8.32 -11.56 -1.07
C ALA A 23 -7.47 -12.09 0.08
N GLU A 24 -7.68 -13.33 0.52
CA GLU A 24 -6.84 -13.98 1.54
C GLU A 24 -5.39 -14.11 1.06
N ILE A 25 -5.17 -14.74 -0.09
CA ILE A 25 -3.83 -14.90 -0.66
C ILE A 25 -3.16 -13.53 -0.89
N PHE A 26 -3.91 -12.57 -1.43
CA PHE A 26 -3.35 -11.25 -1.73
C PHE A 26 -2.95 -10.50 -0.45
N LYS A 27 -3.73 -10.61 0.63
CA LYS A 27 -3.34 -10.06 1.94
C LYS A 27 -2.12 -10.76 2.51
N ASP A 28 -2.01 -12.08 2.37
CA ASP A 28 -0.85 -12.83 2.85
C ASP A 28 0.45 -12.42 2.13
N GLU A 29 0.36 -12.14 0.82
CA GLU A 29 1.49 -11.65 0.02
C GLU A 29 1.86 -10.19 0.31
N ILE A 30 0.89 -9.36 0.72
CA ILE A 30 1.18 -8.06 1.33
C ILE A 30 1.67 -8.34 2.76
N ASN A 31 2.94 -8.75 2.87
CA ASN A 31 3.62 -8.83 4.15
C ASN A 31 3.86 -7.41 4.69
N ALA A 32 2.81 -6.83 5.26
CA ALA A 32 2.79 -5.49 5.86
C ALA A 32 3.47 -5.43 7.24
N ASN A 33 3.97 -6.57 7.75
CA ASN A 33 4.67 -6.64 9.04
C ASN A 33 6.06 -5.98 9.03
N ASP A 34 6.52 -5.51 7.86
CA ASP A 34 7.72 -4.70 7.70
C ASP A 34 7.32 -3.38 7.03
N GLU A 35 6.76 -2.47 7.83
CA GLU A 35 6.24 -1.17 7.41
C GLU A 35 7.34 -0.34 6.72
N GLN A 36 8.58 -0.51 7.17
CA GLN A 36 9.73 0.20 6.63
C GLN A 36 10.08 -0.29 5.22
N LYS A 37 10.02 -1.60 4.96
CA LYS A 37 10.19 -2.17 3.61
C LYS A 37 9.05 -1.76 2.68
N LEU A 38 7.81 -1.73 3.16
CA LEU A 38 6.66 -1.24 2.39
C LEU A 38 6.88 0.22 1.97
N PHE A 39 7.15 1.10 2.95
CA PHE A 39 7.37 2.53 2.69
C PHE A 39 8.54 2.78 1.73
N ASN A 40 9.68 2.10 1.95
CA ASN A 40 10.85 2.22 1.09
C ASN A 40 10.61 1.66 -0.32
N GLY A 41 9.86 0.56 -0.44
CA GLY A 41 9.46 -0.03 -1.72
C GLY A 41 8.63 0.94 -2.56
N ILE A 42 7.59 1.52 -1.96
CA ILE A 42 6.73 2.53 -2.60
C ILE A 42 7.55 3.75 -3.02
N LYS A 43 8.37 4.30 -2.13
CA LYS A 43 9.25 5.43 -2.43
C LYS A 43 10.19 5.14 -3.61
N LYS A 44 10.77 3.94 -3.66
CA LYS A 44 11.66 3.51 -4.76
C LYS A 44 10.91 3.41 -6.08
N LEU A 45 9.69 2.88 -6.08
CA LEU A 45 8.86 2.78 -7.29
C LEU A 45 8.47 4.16 -7.82
N ILE A 46 7.98 5.06 -6.97
CA ILE A 46 7.64 6.44 -7.37
C ILE A 46 8.86 7.14 -7.98
N LYS A 47 10.02 7.07 -7.32
CA LYS A 47 11.25 7.68 -7.84
C LYS A 47 11.69 7.08 -9.17
N LYS A 48 11.59 5.75 -9.32
CA LYS A 48 12.03 5.04 -10.54
C LYS A 48 11.19 5.42 -11.77
N TYR A 49 9.91 5.71 -11.57
CA TYR A 49 8.94 5.97 -12.64
C TYR A 49 8.37 7.39 -12.58
N ALA A 50 9.12 8.34 -12.01
CA ALA A 50 8.64 9.70 -11.74
C ALA A 50 8.15 10.44 -13.01
N ASP A 51 8.77 10.17 -14.16
CA ASP A 51 8.43 10.81 -15.44
C ASP A 51 7.38 10.02 -16.25
N ASP A 52 6.93 8.86 -15.76
CA ASP A 52 5.95 8.01 -16.42
C ASP A 52 4.54 8.33 -15.93
N LYS A 53 3.81 9.11 -16.73
CA LYS A 53 2.41 9.48 -16.45
C LYS A 53 1.45 8.28 -16.41
N ASN A 54 1.74 7.22 -17.19
CA ASN A 54 0.91 6.03 -17.21
C ASN A 54 1.13 5.23 -15.92
N PHE A 55 2.37 5.13 -15.46
CA PHE A 55 2.68 4.53 -14.16
C PHE A 55 1.99 5.29 -13.01
N ALA A 56 2.09 6.62 -13.01
CA ALA A 56 1.44 7.46 -12.00
C ALA A 56 -0.09 7.28 -11.96
N THR A 57 -0.71 7.05 -13.12
CA THR A 57 -2.15 6.76 -13.21
C THR A 57 -2.46 5.37 -12.68
N ALA A 58 -1.75 4.35 -13.16
CA ALA A 58 -1.96 2.96 -12.77
C ALA A 58 -1.75 2.73 -11.26
N ILE A 59 -0.71 3.31 -10.66
CA ILE A 59 -0.46 3.17 -9.22
C ILE A 59 -1.55 3.85 -8.40
N ASN A 60 -2.07 5.02 -8.84
CA ASN A 60 -3.16 5.68 -8.15
C ASN A 60 -4.47 4.89 -8.23
N GLU A 61 -4.81 4.34 -9.40
CA GLU A 61 -5.98 3.47 -9.56
C GLU A 61 -5.86 2.22 -8.67
N PHE A 62 -4.70 1.57 -8.69
CA PHE A 62 -4.41 0.43 -7.82
C PHE A 62 -4.56 0.78 -6.33
N THR A 63 -3.98 1.89 -5.88
CA THR A 63 -4.09 2.35 -4.49
C THR A 63 -5.53 2.64 -4.10
N LYS A 64 -6.34 3.23 -4.98
CA LYS A 64 -7.76 3.48 -4.72
C LYS A 64 -8.54 2.19 -4.51
N VAL A 65 -8.29 1.15 -5.31
CA VAL A 65 -8.96 -0.15 -5.17
C VAL A 65 -8.71 -0.76 -3.80
N ILE A 66 -7.47 -0.73 -3.32
CA ILE A 66 -7.09 -1.39 -2.06
C ILE A 66 -7.37 -0.55 -0.80
N SER A 67 -7.57 0.76 -0.93
CA SER A 67 -7.77 1.69 0.20
C SER A 67 -9.21 2.18 0.37
N GLY A 68 -10.16 1.64 -0.42
CA GLY A 68 -11.55 2.11 -0.39
C GLY A 68 -11.76 3.49 -1.04
N GLY A 69 -10.89 3.88 -1.96
CA GLY A 69 -11.04 5.07 -2.81
C GLY A 69 -9.99 6.17 -2.60
N ALA A 70 -9.07 6.02 -1.66
CA ALA A 70 -7.99 6.99 -1.47
C ALA A 70 -6.87 6.79 -2.50
N SER A 71 -6.44 7.87 -3.16
CA SER A 71 -5.25 7.84 -4.01
C SER A 71 -3.96 7.78 -3.19
N LEU A 72 -2.86 7.35 -3.81
CA LEU A 72 -1.56 7.35 -3.16
C LEU A 72 -1.14 8.75 -2.71
N ALA A 73 -1.44 9.78 -3.51
CA ALA A 73 -1.18 11.17 -3.14
C ALA A 73 -1.96 11.60 -1.89
N GLN A 74 -3.22 11.20 -1.76
CA GLN A 74 -4.02 11.50 -0.56
C GLN A 74 -3.48 10.77 0.67
N ILE A 75 -3.10 9.50 0.55
CA ILE A 75 -2.50 8.74 1.66
C ILE A 75 -1.20 9.38 2.12
N LEU A 76 -0.33 9.78 1.17
CA LEU A 76 0.91 10.48 1.49
C LEU A 76 0.65 11.83 2.16
N GLN A 77 -0.36 12.58 1.71
CA GLN A 77 -0.76 13.83 2.34
C GLN A 77 -1.23 13.60 3.79
N ILE A 78 -2.13 12.64 4.02
CA ILE A 78 -2.60 12.27 5.36
C ILE A 78 -1.42 11.84 6.24
N THR A 79 -0.47 11.08 5.69
CA THR A 79 0.73 10.66 6.42
C THR A 79 1.57 11.87 6.85
N MET A 80 1.78 12.84 5.95
CA MET A 80 2.52 14.07 6.30
C MET A 80 1.77 14.88 7.35
N ASP A 81 0.46 15.04 7.20
CA ASP A 81 -0.38 15.80 8.13
C ASP A 81 -0.35 15.16 9.54
N GLU A 82 -0.50 13.84 9.65
CA GLU A 82 -0.44 13.11 10.92
C GLU A 82 0.96 13.11 11.55
N VAL A 83 2.04 13.04 10.76
CA VAL A 83 3.40 13.12 11.32
C VAL A 83 3.73 14.52 11.84
N LEU A 84 3.23 15.56 11.17
CA LEU A 84 3.47 16.96 11.54
C LEU A 84 2.51 17.46 12.63
N ASN A 85 1.30 16.91 12.68
CA ASN A 85 0.26 17.22 13.66
C ASN A 85 -0.46 15.93 14.07
N PRO A 86 0.16 15.13 14.96
CA PRO A 86 -0.40 13.85 15.39
C PRO A 86 -1.79 13.99 15.99
N SER A 87 -2.70 13.13 15.55
CA SER A 87 -3.93 12.89 16.30
C SER A 87 -3.64 12.06 17.56
N ALA A 88 -4.56 12.08 18.52
CA ALA A 88 -4.44 11.28 19.75
C ALA A 88 -4.29 9.77 19.49
N GLU A 89 -4.79 9.27 18.35
CA GLU A 89 -4.61 7.87 17.94
C GLU A 89 -3.19 7.61 17.41
N SER A 90 -2.63 8.53 16.63
CA SER A 90 -1.26 8.45 16.10
C SER A 90 -0.19 8.62 17.19
N GLU A 91 -0.44 9.45 18.21
CA GLU A 91 0.48 9.64 19.35
C GLU A 91 0.76 8.32 20.08
N LEU A 92 -0.27 7.47 20.25
CA LEU A 92 -0.14 6.15 20.87
C LEU A 92 0.69 5.16 20.03
N MET A 93 0.80 5.37 18.71
CA MET A 93 1.61 4.52 17.83
C MET A 93 3.10 4.89 17.85
N VAL A 94 3.44 6.14 18.17
CA VAL A 94 4.84 6.64 18.17
C VAL A 94 5.60 6.21 19.43
N GLU A 95 4.92 6.01 20.57
CA GLU A 95 5.55 5.58 21.83
C GLU A 95 6.21 4.18 21.75
N GLY A 96 5.99 3.41 20.68
CA GLY A 96 6.61 2.10 20.45
C GLY A 96 7.82 2.07 19.51
N VAL A 97 8.21 3.21 18.91
CA VAL A 97 9.33 3.27 17.94
C VAL A 97 10.50 4.03 18.56
N GLU A 98 11.41 3.31 19.21
CA GLU A 98 12.72 3.86 19.57
C GLU A 98 13.48 4.21 18.27
N LEU A 99 13.66 5.51 18.01
CA LEU A 99 14.62 5.96 17.02
C LEU A 99 16.02 5.56 17.52
N PRO A 100 16.91 5.01 16.68
CA PRO A 100 18.29 4.81 17.09
C PRO A 100 18.87 6.20 17.41
N GLU A 101 19.22 6.41 18.68
CA GLU A 101 20.00 7.56 19.11
C GLU A 101 21.29 7.54 18.29
N GLY A 102 21.38 8.47 17.34
CA GLY A 102 22.61 8.68 16.59
C GLY A 102 23.68 9.14 17.57
N ASP A 103 24.76 8.37 17.65
CA ASP A 103 26.02 8.75 18.28
C ASP A 103 26.43 10.15 17.79
N LEU A 104 26.17 11.15 18.63
CA LEU A 104 26.84 12.44 18.58
C LEU A 104 27.88 12.47 19.69
N GLN A 105 29.01 11.79 19.46
CA GLN A 105 30.32 12.14 20.01
C GLN A 105 31.42 11.89 18.99
#